data_AF-A0A0R0AAP0-F1
#
_entry.id   AF-A0A0R0AAP0-F1
#
_cell.length_a   1.000
_cell.length_b   1.000
_cell.length_c   1.000
_cell.angle_alpha   90.00
_cell.angle_beta   90.00
_cell.angle_gamma   90.00
#
_symmetry.space_group_name_H-M   'P 1'
#
loop_
_entity.id
_entity.type
_entity.pdbx_description
1 polymer ?
#
loop_
_entity_poly.entity_id
_entity_poly.type
_entity_poly.pdbx_seq_one_letter_code
_entity_poly.pdbx_strand_id
1 'polypeptide(L)'
;MHALYLSATRTFFSQWSRRRALALRADRRLALGELARLEVHVGEIRSVLRSGGAFELSDALRGHAARFEAMASRFLREALPGRHDDRAGWRQLHQRAQDLNREYAQTRDELADGAAD
;
A
#
# COMPACT_ATOMS: atom_id res chain seq x y z
N MET A 1 -26.98 -43.00 -12.09
CA MET A 1 -26.84 -41.67 -12.74
C MET A 1 -26.84 -40.48 -11.76
N HIS A 2 -27.68 -40.42 -10.72
CA HIS A 2 -27.73 -39.27 -9.79
C HIS A 2 -26.46 -39.03 -8.93
N ALA A 3 -25.74 -40.10 -8.53
CA ALA A 3 -24.54 -39.97 -7.69
C ALA A 3 -23.35 -39.30 -8.40
N LEU A 4 -23.22 -39.49 -9.72
CA LEU A 4 -22.14 -38.88 -10.51
C LEU A 4 -22.34 -37.36 -10.61
N TYR A 5 -23.58 -36.90 -10.77
CA TYR A 5 -23.90 -35.47 -10.87
C TYR A 5 -23.57 -34.71 -9.56
N LEU A 6 -23.98 -35.25 -8.40
CA LEU A 6 -23.67 -34.65 -7.10
C LEU A 6 -22.15 -34.61 -6.79
N SER A 7 -21.41 -35.64 -7.18
CA SER A 7 -19.94 -35.66 -7.01
C SER A 7 -19.22 -34.61 -7.89
N ALA A 8 -19.70 -34.39 -9.12
CA ALA A 8 -19.15 -33.39 -10.02
C ALA A 8 -19.42 -31.97 -9.50
N THR A 9 -20.64 -31.71 -9.03
CA THR A 9 -21.03 -30.42 -8.43
C THR A 9 -20.21 -30.12 -7.17
N ARG A 10 -20.05 -31.10 -6.25
CA ARG A 10 -19.22 -30.93 -5.03
C ARG A 10 -17.75 -30.67 -5.36
N THR A 11 -17.20 -31.37 -6.35
CA THR A 11 -15.81 -31.20 -6.78
C THR A 11 -15.60 -29.82 -7.40
N PHE A 12 -16.52 -29.38 -8.26
CA PHE A 12 -16.52 -28.05 -8.85
C PHE A 12 -16.60 -26.94 -7.78
N PHE A 13 -17.55 -27.02 -6.84
CA PHE A 13 -17.68 -26.03 -5.76
C PHE A 13 -16.42 -25.97 -4.89
N SER A 14 -15.79 -27.12 -4.59
CA SER A 14 -14.55 -27.19 -3.79
C SER A 14 -13.36 -26.58 -4.54
N GLN A 15 -13.25 -26.79 -5.85
CA GLN A 15 -12.21 -26.18 -6.67
C GLN A 15 -12.44 -24.67 -6.82
N TRP A 16 -13.69 -24.24 -7.01
CA TRP A 16 -14.08 -22.83 -7.11
C TRP A 16 -13.77 -22.06 -5.83
N SER A 17 -14.13 -22.60 -4.67
CA SER A 17 -13.83 -21.99 -3.37
C SER A 17 -12.33 -21.90 -3.11
N ARG A 18 -11.57 -22.94 -3.47
CA ARG A 18 -10.09 -22.95 -3.38
C ARG A 18 -9.47 -21.87 -4.28
N ARG A 19 -9.90 -21.73 -5.53
CA ARG A 19 -9.41 -20.68 -6.44
C ARG A 19 -9.71 -19.28 -5.89
N ARG A 20 -10.91 -19.07 -5.36
CA ARG A 20 -11.30 -17.80 -4.72
C ARG A 20 -10.43 -17.48 -3.50
N ALA A 21 -10.16 -18.46 -2.64
CA ALA A 21 -9.29 -18.30 -1.47
C ALA A 21 -7.83 -18.00 -1.85
N LEU A 22 -7.30 -18.65 -2.89
CA LEU A 22 -5.95 -18.38 -3.40
C LEU A 22 -5.84 -16.95 -3.96
N ALA A 23 -6.84 -16.53 -4.75
CA ALA A 23 -6.86 -15.18 -5.31
C ALA A 23 -6.93 -14.10 -4.21
N LEU A 24 -7.73 -14.33 -3.16
CA LEU A 24 -7.79 -13.45 -1.99
C LEU A 24 -6.44 -13.37 -1.26
N ARG A 25 -5.75 -14.50 -1.06
CA ARG A 25 -4.42 -14.52 -0.44
C ARG A 25 -3.38 -13.76 -1.28
N ALA A 26 -3.46 -13.87 -2.60
CA ALA A 26 -2.58 -13.14 -3.51
C ALA A 26 -2.81 -11.63 -3.42
N ASP A 27 -4.07 -11.17 -3.53
CA ASP A 27 -4.42 -9.75 -3.42
C ASP A 27 -4.01 -9.18 -2.05
N ARG A 28 -4.25 -9.93 -0.97
CA ARG A 28 -3.80 -9.56 0.39
C ARG A 28 -2.29 -9.40 0.47
N ARG A 29 -1.52 -10.34 -0.09
CA ARG A 29 -0.05 -10.28 -0.04
C ARG A 29 0.48 -9.06 -0.79
N LEU A 30 -0.09 -8.73 -1.94
CA LEU A 30 0.27 -7.54 -2.71
C LEU A 30 -0.01 -6.25 -1.94
N ALA A 31 -1.19 -6.14 -1.31
CA ALA A 31 -1.55 -4.98 -0.52
C ALA A 31 -0.62 -4.80 0.69
N LEU A 32 -0.37 -5.87 1.46
CA LEU A 32 0.53 -5.81 2.62
C LEU A 32 1.97 -5.47 2.22
N GLY A 33 2.44 -5.95 1.07
CA GLY A 33 3.76 -5.60 0.54
C GLY A 33 3.89 -4.10 0.23
N GLU A 34 2.89 -3.51 -0.41
CA GLU A 34 2.90 -2.07 -0.70
C GLU A 34 2.74 -1.21 0.56
N LEU A 35 1.95 -1.66 1.54
CA LEU A 35 1.84 -0.98 2.84
C LEU A 35 3.16 -0.98 3.61
N ALA A 36 3.85 -2.12 3.66
CA ALA A 36 5.15 -2.22 4.31
C ALA A 36 6.19 -1.32 3.62
N ARG A 37 6.17 -1.25 2.28
CA ARG A 37 7.01 -0.31 1.53
C ARG A 37 6.68 1.14 1.86
N LEU A 38 5.40 1.49 1.91
CA LEU A 38 4.95 2.84 2.24
C LEU A 38 5.36 3.24 3.66
N GLU A 39 5.32 2.31 4.62
CA GLU A 39 5.78 2.55 5.99
C GLU A 39 7.27 2.93 6.05
N VAL A 40 8.11 2.26 5.25
CA VAL A 40 9.54 2.60 5.11
C VAL A 40 9.70 4.01 4.55
N HIS A 41 9.01 4.34 3.44
CA HIS A 41 9.07 5.66 2.81
C HIS A 41 8.62 6.80 3.74
N VAL A 42 7.56 6.58 4.52
CA VAL A 42 7.12 7.53 5.56
C VAL A 42 8.20 7.70 6.63
N GLY A 43 8.88 6.62 7.02
CA GLY A 43 10.01 6.66 7.94
C GLY A 43 11.17 7.51 7.42
N GLU A 44 11.50 7.38 6.13
CA GLU A 44 12.56 8.15 5.46
C GLU A 44 12.22 9.64 5.43
N ILE A 45 11.02 10.02 4.98
CA ILE A 45 10.59 11.43 4.97
C ILE A 45 10.56 12.01 6.38
N ARG A 46 10.05 11.25 7.36
CA ARG A 46 10.06 11.68 8.76
C ARG A 46 11.48 11.84 9.30
N SER A 47 12.44 11.04 8.82
CA SER A 47 13.86 11.21 9.14
C SER A 47 14.41 12.51 8.56
N VAL A 48 14.14 12.77 7.27
CA VAL A 48 14.54 14.02 6.60
C VAL A 48 13.98 15.25 7.34
N LEU A 49 12.67 15.27 7.60
CA LEU A 49 12.00 16.36 8.30
C LEU A 49 12.53 16.60 9.73
N ARG A 50 12.90 15.54 10.45
CA ARG A 50 13.42 15.64 11.84
C ARG A 50 14.91 15.99 11.89
N SER A 51 15.69 15.51 10.93
CA SER A 51 17.14 15.68 10.94
C SER A 51 17.56 17.14 10.84
N GLY A 52 16.71 18.02 10.29
CA GLY A 52 16.75 19.48 10.45
C GLY A 52 18.05 20.20 10.08
N GLY A 53 19.12 19.50 9.69
CA GLY A 53 20.48 20.00 9.90
C GLY A 53 21.52 19.54 8.90
N ALA A 54 21.15 19.21 7.66
CA ALA A 54 22.17 19.00 6.61
C ALA A 54 21.81 19.55 5.22
N PHE A 55 20.56 19.91 4.97
CA PHE A 55 20.15 20.49 3.68
C PHE A 55 19.19 21.64 3.93
N GLU A 56 19.45 22.78 3.31
CA GLU A 56 18.61 23.97 3.29
C GLU A 56 17.34 23.69 2.47
N LEU A 57 16.52 22.74 2.93
CA LEU A 57 15.22 22.50 2.31
C LEU A 57 14.39 23.78 2.41
N SER A 58 14.00 24.31 1.25
CA SER A 58 13.08 25.44 1.18
C SER A 58 11.80 25.13 1.97
N ASP A 59 11.18 26.17 2.54
CA ASP A 59 9.92 26.01 3.29
C ASP A 59 8.82 25.36 2.44
N ALA A 60 8.85 25.56 1.13
CA ALA A 60 7.95 24.91 0.17
C ALA A 60 8.16 23.39 0.12
N LEU A 61 9.40 22.91 0.00
CA LEU A 61 9.74 21.49 -0.02
C LEU A 61 9.44 20.83 1.33
N ARG A 62 9.79 21.50 2.42
CA ARG A 62 9.45 21.04 3.78
C ARG A 62 7.94 20.90 3.95
N GLY A 63 7.16 21.88 3.49
CA GLY A 63 5.70 21.85 3.51
C GLY A 63 5.12 20.72 2.64
N HIS A 64 5.69 20.47 1.46
CA HIS A 64 5.29 19.36 0.60
C HIS A 64 5.54 18.01 1.27
N ALA A 65 6.76 17.77 1.76
CA ALA A 65 7.14 16.53 2.43
C ALA A 65 6.30 16.28 3.70
N ALA A 66 6.00 17.33 4.48
CA ALA A 66 5.14 17.23 5.66
C ALA A 66 3.68 16.85 5.31
N ARG A 67 3.13 17.38 4.21
CA ARG A 67 1.78 16.99 3.73
C ARG A 67 1.75 15.53 3.30
N PHE A 68 2.75 15.07 2.56
CA PHE A 68 2.87 13.66 2.19
C PHE A 68 2.94 12.77 3.43
N GLU A 69 3.83 13.09 4.38
CA GLU A 69 4.01 12.34 5.63
C GLU A 69 2.70 12.20 6.40
N ALA A 70 1.95 13.30 6.54
CA ALA A 70 0.68 13.33 7.25
C ALA A 70 -0.38 12.47 6.55
N MET A 71 -0.49 12.58 5.22
CA MET A 71 -1.43 11.81 4.41
C MET A 71 -1.12 10.31 4.47
N ALA A 72 0.13 9.93 4.20
CA ALA A 72 0.55 8.53 4.19
C ALA A 72 0.46 7.91 5.59
N SER A 73 0.85 8.63 6.65
CA SER A 73 0.69 8.18 8.03
C SER A 73 -0.77 7.98 8.42
N ARG A 74 -1.67 8.87 7.99
CA ARG A 74 -3.11 8.71 8.21
C ARG A 74 -3.63 7.46 7.52
N PHE A 75 -3.28 7.28 6.25
CA PHE A 75 -3.67 6.10 5.49
C PHE A 75 -3.17 4.80 6.14
N LEU A 76 -1.91 4.73 6.58
CA LEU A 76 -1.37 3.54 7.26
C LEU A 76 -2.12 3.21 8.56
N ARG A 77 -2.49 4.24 9.36
CA ARG A 77 -3.30 4.05 10.57
C ARG A 77 -4.70 3.53 10.28
N GLU A 78 -5.31 3.95 9.17
CA GLU A 78 -6.66 3.53 8.77
C GLU A 78 -6.67 2.17 8.02
N ALA A 79 -5.57 1.84 7.33
CA ALA A 79 -5.42 0.65 6.49
C ALA A 79 -5.42 -0.68 7.28
N LEU A 80 -4.68 -0.72 8.40
CA LEU A 80 -4.45 -1.96 9.19
C LEU A 80 -5.66 -2.40 10.03
N PRO A 81 -6.46 -1.51 10.65
CA PRO A 81 -7.65 -1.90 11.40
C PRO A 81 -8.86 -2.22 10.51
N GLY A 82 -8.83 -1.80 9.24
CA GLY A 82 -9.92 -2.00 8.28
C GLY A 82 -10.20 -3.50 8.03
N ARG A 83 -11.48 -3.89 8.07
CA ARG A 83 -11.89 -5.24 7.66
C ARG A 83 -11.86 -5.35 6.14
N HIS A 84 -10.86 -6.06 5.61
CA HIS A 84 -10.72 -6.36 4.19
C HIS A 84 -11.04 -7.84 3.97
N ASP A 85 -12.33 -8.17 3.94
CA ASP A 85 -12.78 -9.57 3.87
C ASP A 85 -12.90 -10.09 2.42
N ASP A 86 -12.77 -9.19 1.43
CA ASP A 86 -12.95 -9.51 0.03
C ASP A 86 -11.82 -9.00 -0.88
N ARG A 87 -11.82 -9.48 -2.12
CA ARG A 87 -10.79 -9.13 -3.11
C ARG A 87 -10.86 -7.66 -3.54
N ALA A 88 -12.03 -7.03 -3.47
CA ALA A 88 -12.18 -5.64 -3.87
C ALA A 88 -11.48 -4.72 -2.87
N GLY A 89 -11.69 -4.93 -1.56
CA GLY A 89 -11.01 -4.19 -0.51
C GLY A 89 -9.49 -4.31 -0.59
N TRP A 90 -8.95 -5.52 -0.72
CA TRP A 90 -7.50 -5.71 -0.85
C TRP A 90 -6.91 -5.05 -2.11
N ARG A 91 -7.62 -5.08 -3.25
CA ARG A 91 -7.14 -4.42 -4.48
C ARG A 91 -7.19 -2.90 -4.38
N GLN A 92 -8.23 -2.33 -3.78
CA GLN A 92 -8.30 -0.89 -3.52
C GLN A 92 -7.18 -0.44 -2.58
N LEU A 93 -6.93 -1.23 -1.53
CA LEU A 93 -5.84 -0.96 -0.59
C LEU A 93 -4.47 -1.03 -1.27
N HIS A 94 -4.25 -2.07 -2.08
CA HIS A 94 -3.03 -2.21 -2.88
C HIS A 94 -2.83 -1.04 -3.83
N GLN A 95 -3.87 -0.67 -4.60
CA GLN A 95 -3.80 0.44 -5.55
C GLN A 95 -3.50 1.76 -4.83
N ARG A 96 -4.19 2.05 -3.73
CA ARG A 96 -3.98 3.29 -2.98
C ARG A 96 -2.58 3.37 -2.36
N ALA A 97 -2.08 2.27 -1.80
CA ALA A 97 -0.72 2.19 -1.28
C ALA A 97 0.32 2.36 -2.41
N GLN A 98 0.07 1.75 -3.57
CA GLN A 98 0.92 1.89 -4.75
C GLN A 98 0.96 3.34 -5.25
N ASP A 99 -0.19 4.02 -5.31
CA ASP A 99 -0.26 5.43 -5.72
C ASP A 99 0.54 6.32 -4.77
N LEU A 100 0.44 6.11 -3.46
CA LEU A 100 1.24 6.82 -2.45
C LEU A 100 2.74 6.51 -2.57
N ASN A 101 3.11 5.27 -2.91
CA ASN A 101 4.51 4.92 -3.19
C ASN A 101 5.05 5.60 -4.46
N ARG A 102 4.20 5.87 -5.46
CA ARG A 102 4.60 6.67 -6.63
C ARG A 102 4.73 8.15 -6.29
N GLU A 103 3.82 8.68 -5.49
CA GLU A 103 3.88 10.06 -5.00
C GLU A 103 5.15 10.29 -4.16
N TYR A 104 5.51 9.33 -3.31
CA TYR A 104 6.79 9.36 -2.60
C TYR A 104 7.99 9.50 -3.55
N ALA A 105 8.03 8.75 -4.65
CA ALA A 105 9.15 8.82 -5.59
C ALA A 105 9.28 10.24 -6.17
N GLN A 106 8.17 10.87 -6.52
CA GLN A 106 8.14 12.27 -6.97
C GLN A 106 8.62 13.23 -5.89
N THR A 107 8.09 13.11 -4.66
CA THR A 107 8.55 13.92 -3.52
C THR A 107 10.03 13.74 -3.24
N ARG A 108 10.54 12.51 -3.33
CA ARG A 108 11.96 12.22 -3.11
C ARG A 108 12.85 12.88 -4.16
N ASP A 109 12.46 12.79 -5.43
CA ASP A 109 13.21 13.41 -6.53
C ASP A 109 13.25 14.94 -6.35
N GLU A 110 12.12 15.56 -6.00
CA GLU A 110 12.06 17.00 -5.67
C GLU A 110 12.95 17.38 -4.48
N LEU A 111 13.02 16.54 -3.45
CA LEU A 111 13.89 16.74 -2.28
C LEU A 111 15.38 16.56 -2.61
N ALA A 112 15.71 15.67 -3.56
CA ALA A 112 17.08 15.43 -4.00
C ALA A 112 17.58 16.56 -4.91
N ASP A 113 16.74 17.03 -5.84
CA ASP A 113 17.08 18.12 -6.76
C ASP A 113 17.17 19.46 -6.02
N GLY A 114 16.21 19.76 -5.14
CA GLY A 114 16.23 20.98 -4.33
C GLY A 114 17.30 21.02 -3.23
N ALA A 115 18.07 19.95 -3.06
CA ALA A 115 19.26 19.90 -2.20
C ALA A 115 20.57 20.14 -2.97
N ALA A 116 20.52 20.09 -4.30
CA ALA A 116 21.66 20.34 -5.18
C ALA A 116 21.77 21.81 -5.65
N ASP A 117 20.65 22.54 -5.64
CA ASP A 117 20.55 23.99 -5.86
C ASP A 117 20.82 24.79 -4.58
#